data_AF-A0A0P0NC81-F1
#
_entry.id   AF-A0A0P0NC81-F1
#
_cell.length_a   1.000
_cell.length_b   1.000
_cell.length_c   1.000
_cell.angle_alpha   90.00
_cell.angle_beta   90.00
_cell.angle_gamma   90.00
#
_symmetry.space_group_name_H-M   'P 1'
#
loop_
_entity.id
_entity.type
_entity.pdbx_description
1 polymer ?
#
loop_
_entity_poly.entity_id
_entity_poly.type
_entity_poly.pdbx_seq_one_letter_code
_entity_poly.pdbx_strand_id
1 'polypeptide(L)'
;MAIFAVGPFGRPSGKIGNVVFYELNGQIVGRGIGKAGKPSKKQLANRQAMSATMDFLKPMTDFINVSFKSEAEGSLKNPHNLATSYNKKNALTGEYPNIRVDYTKAILSKGQLESANQLKISKGENGLHLSWDSSVAENGENDDLLMVMISHPGRKRASSYLNAARRVEGICYLPLAKDWMMEEQMEIYVCFKSANGKLISDSTYVGNLNGAPATKEQKAVETQYHATKTRYDLVAANYDKKRLDFAEGIPESKAFRCLETEYFALKSKLLMLQEKPS
;
A
#
# COMPACT_ATOMS: atom_id res chain seq x y z
N MET A 1 12.41 27.55 8.07
CA MET A 1 13.75 27.37 8.64
C MET A 1 14.70 28.17 7.78
N ALA A 2 15.58 28.95 8.40
CA ALA A 2 16.69 29.58 7.72
C ALA A 2 17.98 28.89 8.16
N ILE A 3 18.96 28.88 7.29
CA ILE A 3 20.31 28.41 7.56
C ILE A 3 21.27 29.59 7.48
N PHE A 4 22.29 29.56 8.34
CA PHE A 4 23.41 30.47 8.30
C PHE A 4 24.61 29.64 7.84
N ALA A 5 25.01 29.81 6.57
CA ALA A 5 26.01 28.94 5.96
C ALA A 5 27.44 29.16 6.52
N VAL A 6 27.68 30.30 7.16
CA VAL A 6 28.97 30.70 7.76
C VAL A 6 28.68 31.27 9.16
N GLY A 7 29.56 31.03 10.14
CA GLY A 7 29.37 31.41 11.55
C GLY A 7 29.26 32.92 11.81
N PRO A 8 29.51 33.35 13.05
CA PRO A 8 28.51 33.65 14.08
C PRO A 8 27.26 34.46 13.66
N PHE A 9 27.28 35.15 12.51
CA PHE A 9 26.12 35.86 11.92
C PHE A 9 26.16 35.88 10.39
N GLY A 10 26.60 34.79 9.73
CA GLY A 10 26.75 34.74 8.27
C GLY A 10 25.47 35.06 7.50
N ARG A 11 25.54 35.02 6.16
CA ARG A 11 24.40 35.40 5.32
C ARG A 11 23.20 34.47 5.57
N PRO A 12 22.05 34.98 6.05
CA PRO A 12 20.87 34.14 6.26
C PRO A 12 20.28 33.72 4.91
N SER A 13 19.89 32.46 4.82
CA SER A 13 19.14 31.93 3.67
C SER A 13 17.94 31.14 4.16
N GLY A 14 16.75 31.50 3.67
CA GLY A 14 15.48 30.89 4.08
C GLY A 14 14.67 31.75 5.05
N LYS A 15 13.80 31.12 5.84
CA LYS A 15 12.75 31.82 6.61
C LYS A 15 13.13 32.01 8.08
N ILE A 16 13.11 33.27 8.54
CA ILE A 16 13.20 33.69 9.96
C ILE A 16 11.94 34.50 10.29
N GLY A 17 11.11 34.01 11.21
CA GLY A 17 9.84 34.66 11.55
C GLY A 17 8.93 34.84 10.33
N ASN A 18 8.49 36.06 10.05
CA ASN A 18 7.66 36.41 8.89
C ASN A 18 8.46 36.92 7.68
N VAL A 19 9.80 36.78 7.69
CA VAL A 19 10.69 37.26 6.63
C VAL A 19 11.42 36.09 5.99
N VAL A 20 11.55 36.12 4.67
CA VAL A 20 12.36 35.18 3.89
C VAL A 20 13.57 35.93 3.33
N PHE A 21 14.76 35.42 3.65
CA PHE A 21 16.02 35.90 3.14
C PHE A 21 16.46 35.05 1.94
N TYR A 22 16.84 35.70 0.85
CA TYR A 22 17.39 35.04 -0.34
C TYR A 22 18.39 35.97 -1.04
N GLU A 23 19.23 35.39 -1.88
CA GLU A 23 20.19 36.15 -2.68
C GLU A 23 19.54 36.61 -3.99
N LEU A 24 19.63 37.90 -4.27
CA LEU A 24 19.18 38.53 -5.51
C LEU A 24 20.35 39.32 -6.08
N ASN A 25 20.85 38.91 -7.25
CA ASN A 25 21.96 39.57 -7.94
C ASN A 25 23.20 39.81 -7.03
N GLY A 26 23.55 38.85 -6.16
CA GLY A 26 24.69 38.97 -5.25
C GLY A 26 24.39 39.64 -3.89
N GLN A 27 23.20 40.24 -3.72
CA GLN A 27 22.79 40.90 -2.48
C GLN A 27 21.77 40.06 -1.71
N ILE A 28 21.92 39.97 -0.38
CA ILE A 28 20.93 39.34 0.47
C ILE A 28 19.74 40.29 0.68
N VAL A 29 18.57 39.84 0.26
CA VAL A 29 17.31 40.60 0.37
C VAL A 29 16.37 39.84 1.31
N GLY A 30 15.78 40.56 2.25
CA GLY A 30 14.70 40.07 3.09
C GLY A 30 13.34 40.53 2.55
N ARG A 31 12.40 39.59 2.38
CA ARG A 31 11.02 39.91 1.97
C ARG A 31 10.00 39.37 2.97
N GLY A 32 9.02 40.17 3.34
CA GLY A 32 7.88 39.74 4.15
C GLY A 32 7.02 38.71 3.42
N ILE A 33 6.56 37.69 4.14
CA ILE A 33 5.67 36.66 3.57
C ILE A 33 4.27 37.24 3.39
N GLY A 34 3.77 37.20 2.16
CA GLY A 34 2.40 37.60 1.84
C GLY A 34 1.35 36.57 2.30
N LYS A 35 0.07 36.97 2.30
CA LYS A 35 -1.04 36.05 2.59
C LYS A 35 -1.16 35.00 1.49
N ALA A 36 -1.27 33.73 1.87
CA ALA A 36 -1.50 32.65 0.91
C ALA A 36 -2.92 32.79 0.31
N GLY A 37 -3.01 32.84 -1.02
CA GLY A 37 -4.28 32.82 -1.75
C GLY A 37 -4.90 31.42 -1.83
N LYS A 38 -6.03 31.31 -2.57
CA LYS A 38 -6.64 30.01 -2.89
C LYS A 38 -5.67 29.16 -3.71
N PRO A 39 -5.44 27.89 -3.34
CA PRO A 39 -4.50 27.05 -4.06
C PRO A 39 -5.00 26.73 -5.47
N SER A 40 -4.10 26.77 -6.46
CA SER A 40 -4.40 26.34 -7.82
C SER A 40 -4.56 24.82 -7.91
N LYS A 41 -5.18 24.33 -8.99
CA LYS A 41 -5.29 22.88 -9.26
C LYS A 41 -3.94 22.17 -9.22
N LYS A 42 -2.89 22.78 -9.78
CA LYS A 42 -1.51 22.23 -9.74
C LYS A 42 -0.95 22.16 -8.31
N GLN A 43 -1.25 23.17 -7.47
CA GLN A 43 -0.86 23.15 -6.06
C GLN A 43 -1.60 22.06 -5.28
N LEU A 44 -2.90 21.87 -5.55
CA LEU A 44 -3.70 20.80 -4.95
C LEU A 44 -3.21 19.41 -5.36
N ALA A 45 -2.91 19.22 -6.65
CA ALA A 45 -2.30 17.99 -7.17
C ALA A 45 -0.97 17.67 -6.46
N ASN A 46 -0.08 18.65 -6.31
CA ASN A 46 1.19 18.46 -5.62
C ASN A 46 1.00 18.12 -4.12
N ARG A 47 0.02 18.74 -3.45
CA ARG A 47 -0.32 18.44 -2.06
C ARG A 47 -0.86 17.02 -1.92
N GLN A 48 -1.75 16.59 -2.81
CA GLN A 48 -2.28 15.22 -2.81
C GLN A 48 -1.17 14.20 -3.09
N ALA A 49 -0.32 14.45 -4.09
CA ALA A 49 0.83 13.60 -4.39
C ALA A 49 1.76 13.42 -3.18
N MET A 50 2.04 14.51 -2.46
CA MET A 50 2.81 14.45 -1.21
C MET A 50 2.07 13.64 -0.13
N SER A 51 0.76 13.89 0.05
CA SER A 51 -0.05 13.14 1.03
C SER A 51 -0.05 11.65 0.76
N ALA A 52 -0.28 11.23 -0.50
CA ALA A 52 -0.28 9.83 -0.90
C ALA A 52 1.08 9.17 -0.66
N THR A 53 2.17 9.86 -0.98
CA THR A 53 3.53 9.36 -0.75
C THR A 53 3.82 9.21 0.75
N MET A 54 3.48 10.23 1.56
CA MET A 54 3.71 10.19 3.00
C MET A 54 2.84 9.15 3.71
N ASP A 55 1.57 9.02 3.31
CA ASP A 55 0.68 7.99 3.85
C ASP A 55 1.21 6.58 3.61
N PHE A 56 1.89 6.36 2.48
CA PHE A 56 2.53 5.09 2.14
C PHE A 56 3.84 4.86 2.90
N LEU A 57 4.74 5.85 2.95
CA LEU A 57 6.09 5.67 3.52
C LEU A 57 6.16 5.82 5.04
N LYS A 58 5.26 6.60 5.66
CA LYS A 58 5.27 6.83 7.11
C LYS A 58 5.31 5.55 7.96
N PRO A 59 4.50 4.51 7.72
CA PRO A 59 4.56 3.29 8.50
C PRO A 59 5.87 2.48 8.30
N MET A 60 6.69 2.84 7.32
CA MET A 60 7.93 2.14 6.94
C MET A 60 9.19 2.89 7.37
N THR A 61 9.06 3.92 8.22
CA THR A 61 10.14 4.86 8.54
C THR A 61 11.42 4.16 9.04
N ASP A 62 11.30 3.20 9.95
CA ASP A 62 12.46 2.50 10.52
C ASP A 62 13.20 1.67 9.47
N PHE A 63 12.46 0.99 8.59
CA PHE A 63 13.04 0.26 7.47
C PHE A 63 13.75 1.20 6.51
N ILE A 64 13.09 2.30 6.11
CA ILE A 64 13.65 3.31 5.20
C ILE A 64 14.92 3.95 5.79
N ASN A 65 14.95 4.20 7.10
CA ASN A 65 16.11 4.77 7.76
C ASN A 65 17.33 3.85 7.70
N VAL A 66 17.12 2.53 7.75
CA VAL A 66 18.20 1.54 7.54
C VAL A 66 18.55 1.45 6.06
N SER A 67 17.55 1.41 5.18
CA SER A 67 17.74 1.02 3.79
C SER A 67 18.19 2.14 2.85
N PHE A 68 17.94 3.40 3.21
CA PHE A 68 18.44 4.57 2.50
C PHE A 68 19.64 5.22 3.21
N LYS A 69 20.20 4.57 4.25
CA LYS A 69 21.30 5.13 5.03
C LYS A 69 22.51 5.42 4.15
N SER A 70 22.95 4.44 3.36
CA SER A 70 24.10 4.56 2.45
C SER A 70 23.90 5.66 1.40
N GLU A 71 22.70 5.80 0.83
CA GLU A 71 22.38 6.88 -0.12
C GLU A 71 22.38 8.28 0.55
N ALA A 72 22.09 8.34 1.86
CA ALA A 72 22.11 9.58 2.63
C ALA A 72 23.53 9.99 3.09
N GLU A 73 24.46 9.04 3.18
CA GLU A 73 25.83 9.29 3.63
C GLU A 73 26.53 10.34 2.76
N GLY A 74 27.26 11.25 3.43
CA GLY A 74 27.91 12.38 2.76
C GLY A 74 26.96 13.49 2.27
N SER A 75 25.65 13.39 2.55
CA SER A 75 24.66 14.40 2.20
C SER A 75 24.00 15.04 3.43
N LEU A 76 23.37 16.21 3.24
CA LEU A 76 22.52 16.84 4.26
C LEU A 76 21.07 16.30 4.25
N LYS A 77 20.77 15.29 3.43
CA LYS A 77 19.41 14.77 3.25
C LYS A 77 19.17 13.62 4.23
N ASN A 78 17.98 13.59 4.82
CA ASN A 78 17.53 12.46 5.62
C ASN A 78 17.13 11.28 4.69
N PRO A 79 17.44 10.01 5.05
CA PRO A 79 16.98 8.81 4.33
C PRO A 79 15.49 8.84 3.92
N HIS A 80 14.61 9.25 4.84
CA HIS A 80 13.17 9.33 4.57
C HIS A 80 12.81 10.37 3.50
N ASN A 81 13.55 11.48 3.43
CA ASN A 81 13.35 12.51 2.40
C ASN A 81 13.83 12.01 1.03
N LEU A 82 14.90 11.21 0.98
CA LEU A 82 15.37 10.57 -0.26
C LEU A 82 14.32 9.60 -0.79
N ALA A 83 13.82 8.71 0.07
CA ALA A 83 12.74 7.79 -0.28
C ALA A 83 11.48 8.54 -0.74
N THR A 84 11.08 9.59 -0.02
CA THR A 84 9.92 10.43 -0.40
C THR A 84 10.13 11.09 -1.76
N SER A 85 11.32 11.64 -2.01
CA SER A 85 11.64 12.29 -3.29
C SER A 85 11.58 11.31 -4.46
N TYR A 86 12.11 10.10 -4.29
CA TYR A 86 12.10 9.07 -5.33
C TYR A 86 10.66 8.61 -5.61
N ASN A 87 9.94 8.18 -4.58
CA ASN A 87 8.60 7.61 -4.74
C ASN A 87 7.57 8.64 -5.24
N LYS A 88 7.63 9.88 -4.77
CA LYS A 88 6.73 10.93 -5.26
C LYS A 88 6.92 11.19 -6.76
N LYS A 89 8.14 11.00 -7.28
CA LYS A 89 8.45 11.23 -8.70
C LYS A 89 8.09 10.03 -9.58
N ASN A 90 8.32 8.81 -9.08
CA ASN A 90 8.31 7.60 -9.92
C ASN A 90 7.14 6.64 -9.62
N ALA A 91 6.60 6.67 -8.40
CA ALA A 91 5.65 5.67 -7.90
C ALA A 91 4.23 6.22 -7.69
N LEU A 92 3.88 7.32 -8.37
CA LEU A 92 2.53 7.87 -8.35
C LEU A 92 1.86 7.69 -9.71
N THR A 93 0.56 7.42 -9.68
CA THR A 93 -0.30 7.28 -10.86
C THR A 93 -1.64 8.00 -10.66
N GLY A 94 -2.34 8.24 -11.77
CA GLY A 94 -3.58 8.99 -11.81
C GLY A 94 -3.37 10.51 -11.84
N GLU A 95 -4.49 11.23 -11.83
CA GLU A 95 -4.52 12.70 -11.85
C GLU A 95 -5.38 13.22 -10.71
N TYR A 96 -5.13 14.46 -10.27
CA TYR A 96 -5.92 15.09 -9.21
C TYR A 96 -7.41 15.13 -9.58
N PRO A 97 -8.34 14.72 -8.69
CA PRO A 97 -8.17 14.42 -7.27
C PRO A 97 -8.01 12.92 -6.94
N ASN A 98 -7.55 12.10 -7.86
CA ASN A 98 -7.45 10.63 -7.74
C ASN A 98 -5.99 10.14 -7.87
N ILE A 99 -5.04 10.86 -7.28
CA ILE A 99 -3.63 10.45 -7.25
C ILE A 99 -3.43 9.34 -6.21
N ARG A 100 -2.81 8.23 -6.63
CA ARG A 100 -2.51 7.06 -5.78
C ARG A 100 -1.10 6.53 -6.02
N VAL A 101 -0.63 5.69 -5.11
CA VAL A 101 0.67 5.02 -5.22
C VAL A 101 0.54 3.82 -6.17
N ASP A 102 1.47 3.71 -7.10
CA ASP A 102 1.73 2.52 -7.91
C ASP A 102 2.79 1.68 -7.19
N TYR A 103 2.34 0.66 -6.45
CA TYR A 103 3.21 -0.17 -5.60
C TYR A 103 4.31 -0.88 -6.39
N THR A 104 4.05 -1.23 -7.65
CA THR A 104 5.02 -1.92 -8.51
C THR A 104 6.25 -1.07 -8.84
N LYS A 105 6.12 0.26 -8.75
CA LYS A 105 7.19 1.24 -9.02
C LYS A 105 7.78 1.84 -7.76
N ALA A 106 7.24 1.52 -6.60
CA ALA A 106 7.72 2.04 -5.35
C ALA A 106 9.06 1.38 -4.97
N ILE A 107 9.97 2.18 -4.44
CA ILE A 107 11.27 1.71 -3.95
C ILE A 107 11.42 2.10 -2.48
N LEU A 108 11.78 1.11 -1.66
CA LEU A 108 11.98 1.23 -0.23
C LEU A 108 13.43 1.05 0.20
N SER A 109 14.33 0.71 -0.71
CA SER A 109 15.77 0.59 -0.48
C SER A 109 16.51 1.01 -1.73
N LYS A 110 17.65 1.68 -1.58
CA LYS A 110 18.48 2.06 -2.73
C LYS A 110 19.96 1.86 -2.42
N GLY A 111 20.67 1.14 -3.27
CA GLY A 111 22.09 0.87 -3.07
C GLY A 111 22.75 0.10 -4.22
N GLN A 112 23.92 -0.46 -3.95
CA GLN A 112 24.79 -1.06 -4.97
C GLN A 112 24.83 -2.59 -4.92
N LEU A 113 24.32 -3.22 -3.86
CA LEU A 113 24.29 -4.68 -3.76
C LEU A 113 23.27 -5.25 -4.75
N GLU A 114 23.60 -6.38 -5.37
CA GLU A 114 22.67 -7.04 -6.29
C GLU A 114 21.58 -7.79 -5.51
N SER A 115 20.33 -7.65 -5.97
CA SER A 115 19.18 -8.37 -5.40
C SER A 115 19.21 -9.84 -5.83
N ALA A 116 18.41 -10.68 -5.19
CA ALA A 116 18.28 -12.08 -5.60
C ALA A 116 17.34 -12.23 -6.81
N ASN A 117 17.62 -13.23 -7.65
CA ASN A 117 16.77 -13.56 -8.79
C ASN A 117 15.60 -14.48 -8.37
N GLN A 118 14.59 -14.56 -9.24
CA GLN A 118 13.45 -15.48 -9.09
C GLN A 118 12.73 -15.39 -7.72
N LEU A 119 12.62 -14.18 -7.16
CA LEU A 119 11.85 -13.93 -5.94
C LEU A 119 10.39 -14.37 -6.14
N LYS A 120 9.91 -15.23 -5.25
CA LYS A 120 8.52 -15.71 -5.21
C LYS A 120 7.98 -15.58 -3.80
N ILE A 121 6.67 -15.36 -3.72
CA ILE A 121 5.94 -15.33 -2.46
C ILE A 121 4.71 -16.23 -2.53
N SER A 122 4.43 -16.93 -1.44
CA SER A 122 3.18 -17.66 -1.25
C SER A 122 2.66 -17.47 0.17
N LYS A 123 1.35 -17.63 0.33
CA LYS A 123 0.66 -17.52 1.61
C LYS A 123 0.64 -18.89 2.29
N GLY A 124 1.14 -18.96 3.52
CA GLY A 124 0.99 -20.12 4.40
C GLY A 124 -0.24 -19.98 5.31
N GLU A 125 -0.37 -20.87 6.30
CA GLU A 125 -1.50 -20.84 7.24
C GLU A 125 -1.43 -19.62 8.19
N ASN A 126 -0.25 -19.37 8.78
CA ASN A 126 -0.03 -18.31 9.78
C ASN A 126 1.10 -17.32 9.39
N GLY A 127 1.38 -17.20 8.09
CA GLY A 127 2.50 -16.39 7.63
C GLY A 127 2.73 -16.47 6.13
N LEU A 128 3.88 -15.95 5.69
CA LEU A 128 4.29 -15.91 4.30
C LEU A 128 5.53 -16.77 4.08
N HIS A 129 5.54 -17.49 2.96
CA HIS A 129 6.73 -18.16 2.46
C HIS A 129 7.35 -17.33 1.34
N LEU A 130 8.63 -17.05 1.46
CA LEU A 130 9.45 -16.42 0.44
C LEU A 130 10.48 -17.42 -0.05
N SER A 131 10.76 -17.40 -1.35
CA SER A 131 11.86 -18.15 -1.95
C SER A 131 12.54 -17.33 -3.03
N TRP A 132 13.84 -17.53 -3.21
CA TRP A 132 14.64 -16.88 -4.24
C TRP A 132 15.75 -17.81 -4.72
N ASP A 133 16.37 -17.46 -5.84
CA ASP A 133 17.58 -18.12 -6.31
C ASP A 133 18.76 -17.73 -5.42
N SER A 134 19.32 -18.71 -4.71
CA SER A 134 20.45 -18.53 -3.78
C SER A 134 21.80 -18.50 -4.51
N SER A 135 21.83 -18.54 -5.85
CA SER A 135 23.07 -18.34 -6.60
C SER A 135 23.65 -16.96 -6.28
N VAL A 136 24.96 -16.93 -6.01
CA VAL A 136 25.66 -15.71 -5.58
C VAL A 136 25.89 -14.84 -6.81
N ALA A 137 25.27 -13.66 -6.80
CA ALA A 137 25.46 -12.65 -7.82
C ALA A 137 26.86 -11.99 -7.69
N GLU A 138 27.32 -11.25 -8.69
CA GLU A 138 28.75 -10.86 -8.82
C GLU A 138 29.28 -10.03 -7.63
N ASN A 139 28.40 -9.29 -6.94
CA ASN A 139 28.75 -8.52 -5.74
C ASN A 139 27.97 -8.93 -4.47
N GLY A 140 27.27 -10.06 -4.49
CA GLY A 140 26.55 -10.62 -3.35
C GLY A 140 27.42 -11.59 -2.54
N GLU A 141 27.03 -11.83 -1.30
CA GLU A 141 27.67 -12.82 -0.42
C GLU A 141 26.63 -13.77 0.19
N ASN A 142 27.06 -14.99 0.53
CA ASN A 142 26.19 -16.02 1.11
C ASN A 142 25.55 -15.60 2.44
N ASP A 143 26.26 -14.79 3.22
CA ASP A 143 25.85 -14.31 4.53
C ASP A 143 25.09 -12.98 4.49
N ASP A 144 24.84 -12.42 3.30
CA ASP A 144 23.95 -11.29 3.10
C ASP A 144 22.59 -11.56 3.76
N LEU A 145 22.04 -10.55 4.42
CA LEU A 145 20.80 -10.65 5.18
C LEU A 145 19.62 -10.15 4.35
N LEU A 146 18.61 -11.00 4.24
CA LEU A 146 17.31 -10.67 3.67
C LEU A 146 16.59 -9.66 4.57
N MET A 147 16.18 -8.54 3.98
CA MET A 147 15.31 -7.53 4.56
C MET A 147 13.96 -7.59 3.86
N VAL A 148 12.87 -7.68 4.64
CA VAL A 148 11.51 -7.76 4.10
C VAL A 148 10.64 -6.65 4.68
N MET A 149 9.88 -6.00 3.81
CA MET A 149 8.82 -5.06 4.16
C MET A 149 7.49 -5.58 3.67
N ILE A 150 6.51 -5.66 4.57
CA ILE A 150 5.12 -6.00 4.27
C ILE A 150 4.27 -4.76 4.55
N SER A 151 3.73 -4.16 3.50
CA SER A 151 2.82 -3.01 3.60
C SER A 151 1.38 -3.47 3.62
N HIS A 152 0.56 -2.85 4.47
CA HIS A 152 -0.90 -2.97 4.48
C HIS A 152 -1.52 -1.60 4.17
N PRO A 153 -1.68 -1.23 2.88
CA PRO A 153 -2.10 0.11 2.51
C PRO A 153 -3.48 0.49 3.05
N GLY A 154 -4.41 -0.47 3.10
CA GLY A 154 -5.77 -0.26 3.62
C GLY A 154 -5.81 0.20 5.08
N ARG A 155 -4.83 -0.18 5.90
CA ARG A 155 -4.71 0.22 7.31
C ARG A 155 -3.65 1.27 7.58
N LYS A 156 -2.90 1.71 6.57
CA LYS A 156 -1.72 2.57 6.75
C LYS A 156 -0.74 2.01 7.78
N ARG A 157 -0.52 0.70 7.74
CA ARG A 157 0.42 -0.03 8.61
C ARG A 157 1.40 -0.84 7.78
N ALA A 158 2.52 -1.17 8.38
CA ALA A 158 3.52 -2.02 7.77
C ALA A 158 4.21 -2.88 8.85
N SER A 159 4.83 -3.97 8.43
CA SER A 159 5.67 -4.83 9.27
C SER A 159 6.99 -5.08 8.55
N SER A 160 8.10 -4.98 9.27
CA SER A 160 9.44 -5.13 8.71
C SER A 160 10.23 -6.21 9.43
N TYR A 161 11.04 -6.94 8.67
CA TYR A 161 11.99 -7.93 9.16
C TYR A 161 13.36 -7.52 8.62
N LEU A 162 14.21 -6.96 9.48
CA LEU A 162 15.51 -6.41 9.05
C LEU A 162 16.61 -7.47 8.88
N ASN A 163 16.40 -8.67 9.43
CA ASN A 163 17.30 -9.82 9.35
C ASN A 163 16.44 -11.10 9.26
N ALA A 164 15.73 -11.30 8.15
CA ALA A 164 14.73 -12.35 8.00
C ALA A 164 15.33 -13.75 7.72
N ALA A 165 16.40 -13.80 6.93
CA ALA A 165 17.11 -15.01 6.52
C ALA A 165 18.48 -14.63 5.94
N ARG A 166 19.38 -15.59 5.75
CA ARG A 166 20.61 -15.38 4.97
C ARG A 166 20.37 -15.68 3.50
N ARG A 167 21.08 -15.02 2.59
CA ARG A 167 20.95 -15.21 1.14
C ARG A 167 21.12 -16.67 0.73
N VAL A 168 22.10 -17.36 1.31
CA VAL A 168 22.38 -18.78 1.03
C VAL A 168 21.21 -19.72 1.37
N GLU A 169 20.28 -19.32 2.24
CA GLU A 169 19.17 -20.18 2.64
C GLU A 169 18.14 -20.34 1.51
N GLY A 170 18.01 -19.38 0.59
CA GLY A 170 17.12 -19.44 -0.57
C GLY A 170 15.61 -19.43 -0.24
N ILE A 171 15.25 -19.57 1.04
CA ILE A 171 13.87 -19.60 1.53
C ILE A 171 13.76 -18.87 2.88
N CYS A 172 12.58 -18.34 3.17
CA CYS A 172 12.27 -17.70 4.44
C CYS A 172 10.79 -17.88 4.78
N TYR A 173 10.48 -18.11 6.05
CA TYR A 173 9.12 -18.08 6.57
C TYR A 173 8.94 -16.86 7.49
N LEU A 174 7.92 -16.06 7.21
CA LEU A 174 7.60 -14.84 7.97
C LEU A 174 6.29 -15.03 8.73
N PRO A 175 6.34 -15.24 10.06
CA PRO A 175 5.12 -15.39 10.84
C PRO A 175 4.37 -14.07 10.94
N LEU A 176 3.07 -14.10 10.65
CA LEU A 176 2.17 -12.95 10.76
C LEU A 176 1.26 -13.15 11.97
N ALA A 177 1.55 -12.42 13.05
CA ALA A 177 0.97 -12.67 14.37
C ALA A 177 -0.51 -12.28 14.52
N LYS A 178 -1.14 -11.67 13.52
CA LYS A 178 -2.51 -11.16 13.62
C LYS A 178 -3.31 -11.55 12.38
N ASP A 179 -4.50 -12.10 12.59
CA ASP A 179 -5.38 -12.59 11.52
C ASP A 179 -5.67 -11.53 10.45
N TRP A 180 -5.87 -10.27 10.87
CA TRP A 180 -6.11 -9.18 9.92
C TRP A 180 -4.95 -8.93 8.94
N MET A 181 -3.71 -9.27 9.30
CA MET A 181 -2.57 -9.17 8.38
C MET A 181 -2.70 -10.18 7.25
N MET A 182 -3.25 -11.36 7.56
CA MET A 182 -3.46 -12.43 6.60
C MET A 182 -4.67 -12.18 5.70
N GLU A 183 -5.65 -11.39 6.11
CA GLU A 183 -6.88 -11.15 5.33
C GLU A 183 -6.82 -9.93 4.42
N GLU A 184 -6.02 -8.91 4.77
CA GLU A 184 -5.98 -7.65 4.05
C GLU A 184 -4.94 -7.62 2.92
N GLN A 185 -5.09 -6.64 2.01
CA GLN A 185 -4.11 -6.35 0.99
C GLN A 185 -2.70 -6.24 1.59
N MET A 186 -1.77 -6.98 1.01
CA MET A 186 -0.35 -6.93 1.31
C MET A 186 0.45 -6.56 0.07
N GLU A 187 1.35 -5.58 0.21
CA GLU A 187 2.36 -5.27 -0.79
C GLU A 187 3.73 -5.60 -0.21
N ILE A 188 4.45 -6.54 -0.82
CA ILE A 188 5.70 -7.07 -0.26
C ILE A 188 6.90 -6.57 -1.07
N TYR A 189 7.88 -6.04 -0.35
CA TYR A 189 9.15 -5.59 -0.90
C TYR A 189 10.29 -6.30 -0.17
N VAL A 190 11.33 -6.63 -0.93
CA VAL A 190 12.53 -7.31 -0.44
C VAL A 190 13.76 -6.52 -0.85
N CYS A 191 14.75 -6.45 0.04
CA CYS A 191 16.12 -6.10 -0.33
C CYS A 191 17.12 -6.96 0.45
N PHE A 192 18.37 -6.94 0.04
CA PHE A 192 19.48 -7.60 0.73
C PHE A 192 20.39 -6.55 1.33
N LYS A 193 20.96 -6.86 2.49
CA LYS A 193 21.96 -6.05 3.19
C LYS A 193 23.17 -6.92 3.48
N SER A 194 24.36 -6.44 3.18
CA SER A 194 25.58 -7.18 3.47
C SER A 194 25.72 -7.48 4.97
N ALA A 195 26.37 -8.58 5.33
CA ALA A 195 26.56 -8.95 6.73
C ALA A 195 27.28 -7.87 7.55
N ASN A 196 28.20 -7.13 6.92
CA ASN A 196 28.90 -5.98 7.51
C ASN A 196 28.04 -4.69 7.58
N GLY A 197 26.83 -4.68 7.02
CA GLY A 197 25.88 -3.58 7.03
C GLY A 197 26.25 -2.37 6.16
N LYS A 198 27.28 -2.48 5.31
CA LYS A 198 27.78 -1.37 4.48
C LYS A 198 27.08 -1.26 3.13
N LEU A 199 26.72 -2.40 2.54
CA LEU A 199 26.07 -2.47 1.23
C LEU A 199 24.61 -2.89 1.41
N ILE A 200 23.75 -2.33 0.57
CA ILE A 200 22.35 -2.71 0.50
C ILE A 200 21.93 -2.73 -0.97
N SER A 201 20.94 -3.57 -1.29
CA SER A 201 20.40 -3.66 -2.63
C SER A 201 19.27 -2.66 -2.83
N ASP A 202 18.97 -2.37 -4.09
CA ASP A 202 17.67 -1.79 -4.43
C ASP A 202 16.55 -2.74 -3.97
N SER A 203 15.43 -2.18 -3.53
CA SER A 203 14.28 -3.00 -3.16
C SER A 203 13.56 -3.52 -4.39
N THR A 204 13.23 -4.81 -4.38
CA THR A 204 12.43 -5.47 -5.40
C THR A 204 11.00 -5.65 -4.88
N TYR A 205 10.01 -5.25 -5.67
CA TYR A 205 8.61 -5.57 -5.42
C TYR A 205 8.35 -7.03 -5.78
N VAL A 206 7.95 -7.84 -4.78
CA VAL A 206 7.77 -9.29 -4.96
C VAL A 206 6.36 -9.63 -5.41
N GLY A 207 5.37 -8.85 -4.96
CA GLY A 207 3.99 -9.03 -5.38
C GLY A 207 2.96 -8.55 -4.38
N ASN A 208 1.71 -8.67 -4.80
CA ASN A 208 0.52 -8.39 -4.03
C ASN A 208 -0.08 -9.71 -3.53
N LEU A 209 -0.49 -9.75 -2.26
CA LEU A 209 -1.37 -10.79 -1.74
C LEU A 209 -2.70 -10.19 -1.28
N ASN A 210 -3.78 -10.96 -1.45
CA ASN A 210 -5.18 -10.61 -1.13
C ASN A 210 -5.79 -9.44 -1.95
N GLY A 211 -5.14 -8.96 -3.01
CA GLY A 211 -5.70 -7.97 -3.94
C GLY A 211 -5.90 -6.57 -3.34
N ALA A 212 -6.39 -5.61 -4.13
CA ALA A 212 -6.87 -4.34 -3.59
C ALA A 212 -8.18 -4.59 -2.82
N PRO A 213 -8.43 -3.94 -1.66
CA PRO A 213 -9.69 -4.10 -0.97
C PRO A 213 -10.82 -3.66 -1.90
N ALA A 214 -11.88 -4.47 -1.96
CA ALA A 214 -13.12 -4.09 -2.58
C ALA A 214 -13.49 -2.65 -2.15
N THR A 215 -13.77 -1.77 -3.10
CA THR A 215 -14.24 -0.41 -2.85
C THR A 215 -15.45 -0.44 -1.91
N LYS A 216 -15.73 0.67 -1.21
CA LYS A 216 -16.91 0.74 -0.33
C LYS A 216 -18.20 0.33 -1.04
N GLU A 217 -18.29 0.62 -2.34
CA GLU A 217 -19.39 0.21 -3.21
C GLU A 217 -19.40 -1.31 -3.43
N GLN A 218 -18.27 -1.92 -3.80
CA GLN A 218 -18.15 -3.38 -3.94
C GLN A 218 -18.43 -4.11 -2.62
N LYS A 219 -17.92 -3.62 -1.47
CA LYS A 219 -18.26 -4.19 -0.14
C LYS A 219 -19.73 -4.04 0.19
N ALA A 220 -20.36 -2.92 -0.17
CA ALA A 220 -21.80 -2.71 0.04
C ALA A 220 -22.62 -3.65 -0.85
N VAL A 221 -22.21 -3.84 -2.11
CA VAL A 221 -22.82 -4.79 -3.06
C VAL A 221 -22.68 -6.23 -2.57
N GLU A 222 -21.50 -6.62 -2.09
CA GLU A 222 -21.24 -7.96 -1.54
C GLU A 222 -22.06 -8.23 -0.27
N THR A 223 -22.09 -7.27 0.66
CA THR A 223 -22.94 -7.34 1.86
C THR A 223 -24.42 -7.46 1.48
N GLN A 224 -24.87 -6.68 0.49
CA GLN A 224 -26.24 -6.72 -0.02
C GLN A 224 -26.56 -8.04 -0.71
N TYR A 225 -25.62 -8.61 -1.47
CA TYR A 225 -25.74 -9.91 -2.11
C TYR A 225 -25.91 -11.01 -1.08
N HIS A 226 -25.02 -11.08 -0.08
CA HIS A 226 -25.12 -12.09 0.99
C HIS A 226 -26.41 -11.98 1.78
N ALA A 227 -26.83 -10.77 2.17
CA ALA A 227 -28.10 -10.58 2.87
C ALA A 227 -29.31 -11.02 2.02
N THR A 228 -29.29 -10.70 0.72
CA THR A 228 -30.36 -11.09 -0.22
C THR A 228 -30.36 -12.61 -0.43
N LYS A 229 -29.18 -13.24 -0.51
CA LYS A 229 -29.02 -14.67 -0.71
C LYS A 229 -29.55 -15.48 0.47
N THR A 230 -29.19 -15.08 1.69
CA THR A 230 -29.72 -15.71 2.91
C THR A 230 -31.25 -15.62 2.97
N ARG A 231 -31.83 -14.45 2.63
CA ARG A 231 -33.29 -14.29 2.58
C ARG A 231 -33.93 -15.15 1.50
N TYR A 232 -33.32 -15.20 0.31
CA TYR A 232 -33.79 -16.04 -0.79
C TYR A 232 -33.80 -17.52 -0.40
N ASP A 233 -32.74 -18.03 0.22
CA ASP A 233 -32.65 -19.44 0.58
C ASP A 233 -33.73 -19.84 1.61
N LEU A 234 -34.06 -18.96 2.56
CA LEU A 234 -35.18 -19.16 3.49
C LEU A 234 -36.55 -19.15 2.79
N VAL A 235 -36.76 -18.21 1.85
CA VAL A 235 -38.03 -18.10 1.12
C VAL A 235 -38.20 -19.26 0.13
N ALA A 236 -37.13 -19.66 -0.55
CA ALA A 236 -37.11 -20.81 -1.47
C ALA A 236 -37.47 -22.11 -0.74
N ALA A 237 -36.88 -22.37 0.43
CA ALA A 237 -37.22 -23.54 1.23
C ALA A 237 -38.72 -23.57 1.62
N ASN A 238 -39.29 -22.42 1.99
CA ASN A 238 -40.72 -22.31 2.29
C ASN A 238 -41.61 -22.44 1.04
N TYR A 239 -41.17 -21.92 -0.10
CA TYR A 239 -41.86 -22.03 -1.39
C TYR A 239 -41.92 -23.49 -1.83
N ASP A 240 -40.78 -24.18 -1.82
CA ASP A 240 -40.66 -25.57 -2.23
C ASP A 240 -41.48 -26.49 -1.32
N LYS A 241 -41.45 -26.27 0.00
CA LYS A 241 -42.29 -27.00 0.95
C LYS A 241 -43.79 -26.82 0.67
N LYS A 242 -44.24 -25.57 0.52
CA LYS A 242 -45.66 -25.29 0.19
C LYS A 242 -46.07 -25.80 -1.18
N ARG A 243 -45.14 -25.92 -2.12
CA ARG A 243 -45.42 -26.49 -3.44
C ARG A 243 -45.54 -28.02 -3.37
N LEU A 244 -44.75 -28.68 -2.53
CA LEU A 244 -44.81 -30.12 -2.30
C LEU A 244 -46.06 -30.55 -1.52
N ASP A 245 -46.53 -29.74 -0.56
CA ASP A 245 -47.74 -30.01 0.23
C ASP A 245 -49.02 -29.98 -0.63
N PHE A 246 -48.98 -29.41 -1.84
CA PHE A 246 -50.08 -29.37 -2.80
C PHE A 246 -49.75 -30.26 -4.01
N ALA A 247 -50.02 -31.57 -3.87
CA ALA A 247 -49.74 -32.58 -4.89
C ALA A 247 -50.56 -32.42 -6.18
N GLU A 248 -51.71 -31.73 -6.13
CA GLU A 248 -52.57 -31.45 -7.29
C GLU A 248 -52.97 -29.96 -7.32
N GLY A 249 -52.36 -29.19 -8.23
CA GLY A 249 -52.71 -27.80 -8.50
C GLY A 249 -51.86 -26.73 -7.79
N ILE A 250 -51.88 -25.51 -8.34
CA ILE A 250 -51.16 -24.36 -7.77
C ILE A 250 -51.94 -23.82 -6.55
N PRO A 251 -51.32 -23.63 -5.38
CA PRO A 251 -52.02 -23.10 -4.21
C PRO A 251 -52.53 -21.67 -4.45
N GLU A 252 -53.85 -21.46 -4.55
CA GLU A 252 -54.41 -20.13 -4.84
C GLU A 252 -54.49 -19.19 -3.62
N SER A 253 -54.00 -19.60 -2.46
CA SER A 253 -54.08 -18.78 -1.26
C SER A 253 -53.32 -17.45 -1.42
N LYS A 254 -53.88 -16.36 -0.87
CA LYS A 254 -53.23 -15.05 -0.82
C LYS A 254 -51.82 -15.12 -0.20
N ALA A 255 -51.64 -15.98 0.79
CA ALA A 255 -50.35 -16.20 1.45
C ALA A 255 -49.31 -16.88 0.53
N PHE A 256 -49.74 -17.80 -0.33
CA PHE A 256 -48.86 -18.43 -1.33
C PHE A 256 -48.47 -17.44 -2.43
N ARG A 257 -49.44 -16.68 -2.98
CA ARG A 257 -49.16 -15.65 -4.01
C ARG A 257 -48.16 -14.59 -3.52
N CYS A 258 -48.26 -14.18 -2.26
CA CYS A 258 -47.29 -13.26 -1.64
C CYS A 258 -45.88 -13.86 -1.59
N LEU A 259 -45.77 -15.12 -1.16
CA LEU A 259 -44.51 -15.84 -1.05
C LEU A 259 -43.87 -16.10 -2.42
N GLU A 260 -44.67 -16.45 -3.42
CA GLU A 260 -44.23 -16.62 -4.81
C GLU A 260 -43.70 -15.30 -5.39
N THR A 261 -44.40 -14.19 -5.15
CA THR A 261 -43.95 -12.85 -5.57
C THR A 261 -42.61 -12.49 -4.92
N GLU A 262 -42.45 -12.76 -3.62
CA GLU A 262 -41.20 -12.52 -2.90
C GLU A 262 -40.05 -13.39 -3.44
N TYR A 263 -40.32 -14.67 -3.70
CA TYR A 263 -39.34 -15.60 -4.29
C TYR A 263 -38.80 -15.09 -5.62
N PHE A 264 -39.67 -14.75 -6.57
CA PHE A 264 -39.26 -14.27 -7.89
C PHE A 264 -38.55 -12.90 -7.82
N ALA A 265 -39.00 -12.01 -6.93
CA ALA A 265 -38.35 -10.72 -6.72
C ALA A 265 -36.92 -10.88 -6.17
N LEU A 266 -36.71 -11.76 -5.20
CA LEU A 266 -35.38 -12.04 -4.65
C LEU A 266 -34.49 -12.74 -5.68
N LYS A 267 -35.04 -13.66 -6.47
CA LYS A 267 -34.32 -14.35 -7.55
C LYS A 267 -33.82 -13.36 -8.61
N SER A 268 -34.65 -12.43 -9.07
CA SER A 268 -34.22 -11.43 -10.06
C SER A 268 -33.20 -10.47 -9.46
N LYS A 269 -33.36 -10.08 -8.19
CA LYS A 269 -32.42 -9.21 -7.49
C LYS A 269 -31.04 -9.84 -7.31
N LEU A 270 -30.97 -11.15 -7.05
CA LEU A 270 -29.70 -11.87 -7.01
C LEU A 270 -29.02 -11.91 -8.38
N LEU A 271 -29.78 -12.14 -9.45
CA LEU A 271 -29.27 -12.16 -10.82
C LEU A 271 -28.67 -10.79 -11.22
N MET A 272 -29.39 -9.70 -10.91
CA MET A 272 -28.92 -8.33 -11.12
C MET A 272 -27.68 -7.95 -10.28
N LEU A 273 -27.52 -8.54 -9.09
CA LEU A 273 -26.35 -8.30 -8.23
C LEU A 273 -25.12 -9.09 -8.70
N GLN A 274 -25.29 -10.22 -9.40
CA GLN A 274 -24.20 -11.01 -9.99
C GLN A 274 -23.64 -10.39 -11.27
N GLU A 275 -24.45 -9.67 -12.05
CA GLU A 275 -24.03 -9.05 -13.31
C GLU A 275 -23.28 -7.71 -13.13
N LYS A 276 -23.25 -7.14 -11.91
CA LYS A 276 -22.47 -5.93 -11.65
C LYS A 276 -20.98 -6.28 -11.59
N PRO A 277 -20.14 -5.70 -12.47
CA PRO A 277 -18.71 -6.04 -12.50
C PRO A 277 -18.06 -5.70 -11.16
N SER A 278 -17.42 -6.72 -10.58
CA SER A 278 -16.54 -6.67 -9.42
C SER A 278 -15.29 -5.86 -9.71
#